data_AF-A0A0R3WHP4-F1
#
_entry.id   AF-A0A0R3WHP4-F1
#
_cell.length_a   1.000
_cell.length_b   1.000
_cell.length_c   1.000
_cell.angle_alpha   90.00
_cell.angle_beta   90.00
_cell.angle_gamma   90.00
#
_symmetry.space_group_name_H-M   'P 1'
#
loop_
_entity.id
_entity.type
_entity.pdbx_description
1 polymer ?
#
loop_
_entity_poly.entity_id
_entity_poly.type
_entity_poly.pdbx_seq_one_letter_code
_entity_poly.pdbx_strand_id
1 'polypeptide(L)'
;MKKLSFECINKHKANTGGIIFVIDSTSIQDALMDTAEYLYDLMTDATLARSHVPFLILCNKKDLPNAKDPILIERMLEAELTTLCRTKADALAGLDGHQESRVPLVKNSCKEFRFAECKHHSVTFADCSATSTDISPVRLWLERL
;
A
#
# COMPACT_ATOMS: atom_id res chain seq x y z
N MET A 1 -17.30 1.82 4.74
CA MET A 1 -16.34 0.70 4.87
C MET A 1 -14.94 1.17 5.25
N LYS A 2 -14.35 2.20 4.60
CA LYS A 2 -13.01 2.75 4.94
C LYS A 2 -12.79 3.09 6.44
N LYS A 3 -13.80 3.62 7.15
CA LYS A 3 -13.68 3.97 8.59
C LYS A 3 -13.38 2.77 9.51
N LEU A 4 -14.01 1.62 9.26
CA LEU A 4 -13.86 0.42 10.11
C LEU A 4 -12.47 -0.21 9.99
N SER A 5 -11.90 -0.22 8.78
CA SER A 5 -10.55 -0.73 8.54
C SER A 5 -9.48 0.20 9.13
N PHE A 6 -9.65 1.52 9.01
CA PHE A 6 -8.75 2.49 9.64
C PHE A 6 -8.74 2.41 11.17
N GLU A 7 -9.92 2.26 11.80
CA GLU A 7 -10.03 2.19 13.26
C GLU A 7 -9.35 0.93 13.83
N CYS A 8 -9.49 -0.21 13.15
CA CYS A 8 -8.81 -1.44 13.54
C CYS A 8 -7.28 -1.32 13.41
N ILE A 9 -6.80 -0.73 12.32
CA ILE A 9 -5.36 -0.52 12.10
C ILE A 9 -4.79 0.44 13.14
N ASN A 10 -5.46 1.57 13.40
CA ASN A 10 -4.99 2.54 14.39
C ASN A 10 -4.89 1.96 15.79
N LYS A 11 -5.74 0.98 16.14
CA LYS A 11 -5.68 0.27 17.41
C LYS A 11 -4.50 -0.70 17.53
N HIS A 12 -4.05 -1.30 16.42
CA HIS A 12 -3.05 -2.39 16.45
C HIS A 12 -1.72 -2.07 15.77
N LYS A 13 -1.58 -0.91 15.10
CA LYS A 13 -0.40 -0.53 14.29
C LYS A 13 0.94 -0.60 15.02
N ALA A 14 0.95 -0.44 16.34
CA ALA A 14 2.17 -0.54 17.15
C ALA A 14 2.71 -1.98 17.27
N ASN A 15 1.87 -3.00 17.08
CA ASN A 15 2.23 -4.42 17.22
C ASN A 15 2.05 -5.20 15.90
N THR A 16 2.05 -4.50 14.76
CA THR A 16 1.86 -5.11 13.44
C THR A 16 3.19 -5.64 12.90
N GLY A 17 3.30 -6.95 12.69
CA GLY A 17 4.48 -7.59 12.08
C GLY A 17 4.47 -7.59 10.54
N GLY A 18 3.33 -7.30 9.90
CA GLY A 18 3.20 -7.24 8.45
C GLY A 18 1.80 -6.83 8.02
N ILE A 19 1.67 -6.24 6.84
CA ILE A 19 0.38 -5.85 6.24
C ILE A 19 0.18 -6.58 4.92
N ILE A 20 -0.92 -7.33 4.81
CA ILE A 20 -1.39 -7.86 3.52
C ILE A 20 -2.46 -6.91 3.00
N PHE A 21 -2.13 -6.21 1.91
CA PHE A 21 -3.01 -5.28 1.24
C PHE A 21 -3.62 -5.95 0.01
N VAL A 22 -4.87 -6.38 0.13
CA VAL A 22 -5.56 -7.14 -0.91
C VAL A 22 -6.20 -6.20 -1.93
N ILE A 23 -5.89 -6.40 -3.21
CA ILE A 23 -6.45 -5.65 -4.33
C ILE A 23 -7.32 -6.60 -5.16
N ASP A 24 -8.47 -6.12 -5.61
CA ASP A 24 -9.21 -6.78 -6.69
C ASP A 24 -8.57 -6.45 -8.03
N SER A 25 -7.87 -7.43 -8.62
CA SER A 25 -7.13 -7.23 -9.87
C SER A 25 -8.04 -6.94 -11.06
N THR A 26 -9.35 -7.21 -10.98
CA THR A 26 -10.28 -6.98 -12.09
C THR A 26 -10.84 -5.56 -12.12
N SER A 27 -10.91 -4.90 -10.96
CA SER A 27 -11.53 -3.56 -10.81
C SER A 27 -10.53 -2.47 -10.43
N ILE A 28 -9.25 -2.80 -10.31
CA ILE A 28 -8.21 -1.84 -9.90
C ILE A 28 -8.15 -0.60 -10.80
N GLN A 29 -8.49 -0.71 -12.07
CA GLN A 29 -8.49 0.43 -12.98
C GLN A 29 -9.53 1.49 -12.59
N ASP A 30 -10.70 1.07 -12.14
CA ASP A 30 -11.77 1.98 -11.71
C ASP A 30 -11.54 2.48 -10.27
N ALA A 31 -10.89 1.67 -9.45
CA ALA A 31 -10.65 1.95 -8.03
C ALA A 31 -9.24 2.49 -7.72
N LEU A 32 -8.43 2.82 -8.74
CA LEU A 32 -7.00 3.12 -8.57
C LEU A 32 -6.75 4.24 -7.59
N MET A 33 -7.43 5.38 -7.76
CA MET A 33 -7.24 6.59 -6.94
C MET A 33 -7.56 6.31 -5.47
N ASP A 34 -8.72 5.68 -5.21
CA ASP A 34 -9.15 5.31 -3.86
C ASP A 34 -8.21 4.29 -3.19
N THR A 35 -7.72 3.33 -3.97
CA THR A 35 -6.81 2.27 -3.51
C THR A 35 -5.44 2.85 -3.19
N ALA A 36 -4.90 3.70 -4.06
CA ALA A 36 -3.62 4.36 -3.89
C ALA A 36 -3.65 5.33 -2.72
N GLU A 37 -4.74 6.08 -2.53
CA GLU A 37 -4.89 6.96 -1.37
C GLU A 37 -4.87 6.17 -0.05
N TYR A 38 -5.58 5.05 0.00
CA TYR A 38 -5.58 4.22 1.20
C TYR A 38 -4.19 3.60 1.46
N LEU A 39 -3.52 3.12 0.41
CA LEU A 39 -2.16 2.60 0.53
C LEU A 39 -1.17 3.69 0.98
N TYR A 40 -1.29 4.91 0.44
CA TYR A 40 -0.48 6.06 0.82
C TYR A 40 -0.61 6.37 2.31
N ASP A 41 -1.84 6.42 2.83
CA ASP A 41 -2.09 6.70 4.24
C ASP A 41 -1.45 5.63 5.16
N LEU A 42 -1.44 4.36 4.74
CA LEU A 42 -0.77 3.28 5.47
C LEU A 42 0.75 3.37 5.39
N MET A 43 1.31 3.54 4.20
CA MET A 43 2.77 3.57 4.00
C MET A 43 3.43 4.84 4.56
N THR A 44 2.65 5.90 4.77
CA THR A 44 3.14 7.13 5.40
C THR A 44 2.91 7.17 6.91
N ASP A 45 2.19 6.23 7.52
CA ASP A 45 1.99 6.23 8.97
C ASP A 45 3.34 6.07 9.71
N ALA A 46 3.68 7.02 10.60
CA ALA A 46 4.97 6.99 11.28
C ALA A 46 5.15 5.79 12.21
N THR A 47 4.08 5.18 12.72
CA THR A 47 4.18 4.00 13.59
C THR A 47 4.56 2.76 12.78
N LEU A 48 3.93 2.58 11.63
CA LEU A 48 4.28 1.53 10.68
C LEU A 48 5.69 1.75 10.12
N ALA A 49 6.03 2.98 9.73
CA ALA A 49 7.33 3.31 9.17
C ALA A 49 8.48 3.12 10.18
N ARG A 50 8.29 3.50 11.46
CA ARG A 50 9.29 3.26 12.52
C ARG A 50 9.55 1.78 12.77
N SER A 51 8.51 0.95 12.64
CA SER A 51 8.61 -0.49 12.87
C SER A 51 9.02 -1.27 11.61
N HIS A 52 9.31 -0.56 10.52
CA HIS A 52 9.67 -1.13 9.22
C HIS A 52 8.70 -2.22 8.73
N VAL A 53 7.40 -2.01 8.94
CA VAL A 53 6.39 -3.05 8.70
C VAL A 53 6.42 -3.46 7.21
N PRO A 54 6.62 -4.75 6.88
CA PRO A 54 6.61 -5.22 5.50
C PRO A 54 5.18 -5.25 4.94
N PHE A 55 5.05 -5.00 3.64
CA PHE A 55 3.80 -5.02 2.90
C PHE A 55 3.78 -6.13 1.85
N LEU A 56 2.69 -6.89 1.79
CA LEU A 56 2.34 -7.75 0.68
C LEU A 56 1.15 -7.15 -0.06
N ILE A 57 1.37 -6.65 -1.28
CA ILE A 57 0.28 -6.25 -2.17
C ILE A 57 -0.22 -7.50 -2.89
N LEU A 58 -1.36 -8.02 -2.42
CA LEU A 58 -1.93 -9.28 -2.90
C LEU A 58 -3.00 -9.00 -3.97
N CYS A 59 -2.64 -9.26 -5.21
CA CYS A 59 -3.48 -9.07 -6.39
C CYS A 59 -4.44 -10.26 -6.52
N ASN A 60 -5.65 -10.13 -5.98
CA ASN A 60 -6.65 -11.19 -5.90
C ASN A 60 -7.52 -11.27 -7.16
N LYS A 61 -8.21 -12.41 -7.32
CA LYS A 61 -9.10 -12.76 -8.44
C LYS A 61 -8.37 -13.01 -9.76
N LYS A 62 -7.13 -13.52 -9.70
CA LYS A 62 -6.33 -13.83 -10.89
C LYS A 62 -6.96 -14.88 -11.82
N ASP A 63 -7.92 -15.65 -11.31
CA ASP A 63 -8.73 -16.62 -12.07
C ASP A 63 -9.68 -15.97 -13.10
N LEU A 64 -9.96 -14.67 -12.98
CA LEU A 64 -10.87 -13.96 -13.88
C LEU A 64 -10.12 -13.38 -15.10
N PRO A 65 -10.73 -13.40 -16.31
CA PRO A 65 -10.06 -13.03 -17.55
C PRO A 65 -9.61 -11.57 -17.64
N ASN A 66 -10.19 -10.69 -16.81
CA ASN A 66 -9.87 -9.25 -16.79
C ASN A 66 -8.89 -8.88 -15.66
N ALA A 67 -8.34 -9.87 -14.94
CA ALA A 67 -7.41 -9.62 -13.85
C ALA A 67 -6.09 -9.04 -14.37
N LYS A 68 -5.72 -7.87 -13.87
CA LYS A 68 -4.43 -7.24 -14.17
C LYS A 68 -3.28 -8.00 -13.49
N ASP A 69 -2.11 -7.95 -14.11
CA ASP A 69 -0.89 -8.54 -13.57
C ASP A 69 -0.30 -7.67 -12.43
N PRO A 70 0.33 -8.26 -11.40
CA PRO A 70 0.94 -7.51 -10.31
C PRO A 70 1.97 -6.50 -10.79
N ILE A 71 2.73 -6.79 -11.85
CA ILE A 71 3.72 -5.85 -12.41
C ILE A 71 3.01 -4.61 -12.97
N LEU A 72 1.84 -4.79 -13.58
CA LEU A 72 1.04 -3.66 -14.09
C LEU A 72 0.42 -2.88 -12.94
N ILE A 73 -0.12 -3.56 -11.93
CA ILE A 73 -0.70 -2.93 -10.72
C ILE A 73 0.37 -2.13 -9.96
N GLU A 74 1.58 -2.69 -9.80
CA GLU A 74 2.73 -2.00 -9.21
C GLU A 74 2.99 -0.68 -9.93
N ARG A 75 3.11 -0.69 -11.26
CA ARG A 75 3.34 0.53 -12.06
C ARG A 75 2.20 1.55 -11.93
N MET A 76 0.94 1.08 -11.91
CA MET A 76 -0.22 1.95 -11.73
C MET A 76 -0.20 2.64 -10.37
N LEU A 77 0.12 1.89 -9.31
CA LEU A 77 0.23 2.42 -7.95
C LEU A 77 1.43 3.36 -7.80
N GLU A 78 2.59 3.05 -8.39
CA GLU A 78 3.77 3.94 -8.36
C GLU A 78 3.48 5.30 -8.98
N ALA A 79 2.79 5.32 -10.13
CA ALA A 79 2.38 6.55 -10.79
C ALA A 79 1.42 7.36 -9.92
N GLU A 80 0.39 6.71 -9.37
CA GLU A 80 -0.60 7.40 -8.54
C GLU A 80 -0.03 7.87 -7.19
N LEU A 81 0.82 7.07 -6.54
CA LEU A 81 1.53 7.46 -5.32
C LEU A 81 2.50 8.61 -5.57
N THR A 82 3.12 8.69 -6.75
CA THR A 82 3.93 9.85 -7.15
C THR A 82 3.07 11.12 -7.19
N THR A 83 1.88 11.05 -7.78
CA THR A 83 0.91 12.16 -7.81
C THR A 83 0.47 12.56 -6.39
N LEU A 84 0.16 11.58 -5.54
CA LEU A 84 -0.22 11.81 -4.14
C LEU A 84 0.91 12.43 -3.32
N CYS A 85 2.16 12.01 -3.53
CA CYS A 85 3.31 12.61 -2.86
C CYS A 85 3.46 14.10 -3.18
N ARG A 86 3.22 14.49 -4.45
CA ARG A 86 3.27 15.91 -4.86
C ARG A 86 2.13 16.71 -4.25
N THR A 87 0.90 16.25 -4.46
CA THR A 87 -0.31 16.97 -4.02
C THR A 87 -0.44 17.08 -2.51
N LYS A 88 -0.09 16.04 -1.74
CA LYS A 88 -0.15 16.07 -0.26
C LYS A 88 1.06 16.78 0.38
N ALA A 89 2.22 16.83 -0.28
CA ALA A 89 3.34 17.66 0.19
C ALA A 89 3.00 19.16 0.12
N ASP A 90 2.36 19.59 -0.97
CA ASP A 90 1.94 20.97 -1.16
C ASP A 90 0.84 21.39 -0.15
N ALA A 91 -0.04 20.45 0.23
CA ALA A 91 -1.09 20.69 1.23
C ALA A 91 -0.53 20.85 2.66
N LEU A 92 0.54 20.13 3.01
CA LEU A 92 1.18 20.20 4.34
C LEU A 92 1.95 21.51 4.56
N ALA A 93 2.38 22.20 3.50
CA ALA A 93 3.01 23.52 3.61
C ALA A 93 2.02 24.63 4.10
N GLY A 94 0.72 24.35 4.12
CA GLY A 94 -0.32 25.33 4.44
C GLY A 94 -1.01 25.17 5.81
N LEU A 95 -0.79 24.10 6.57
CA LEU A 95 -1.59 23.78 7.76
C LEU A 95 -0.76 23.17 8.90
N ASP A 96 -0.32 24.02 9.84
CA ASP A 96 0.23 23.57 11.13
C ASP A 96 -0.91 23.25 12.11
N GLY A 97 -1.21 21.96 12.29
CA GLY A 97 -2.08 21.53 13.40
C GLY A 97 -2.58 20.09 13.33
N HIS A 98 -2.12 19.26 14.28
CA HIS A 98 -2.76 18.03 14.77
C HIS A 98 -2.90 16.80 13.84
N GLN A 99 -2.16 16.69 12.74
CA GLN A 99 -2.16 15.42 11.99
C GLN A 99 -1.38 14.30 12.71
N GLU A 100 -1.91 13.06 12.63
CA GLU A 100 -1.14 11.85 12.90
C GLU A 100 0.20 11.94 12.16
N SER A 101 1.31 11.69 12.86
CA SER A 101 2.64 11.86 12.30
C SER A 101 2.80 11.00 11.04
N ARG A 102 3.03 11.66 9.90
CA ARG A 102 3.31 11.02 8.61
C ARG A 102 4.78 11.14 8.24
N VAL A 103 5.30 10.11 7.59
CA VAL A 103 6.66 10.05 7.05
C VAL A 103 6.57 10.12 5.52
N PRO A 104 7.31 11.02 4.86
CA PRO A 104 7.31 11.12 3.40
C PRO A 104 7.83 9.84 2.73
N LEU A 105 7.14 9.36 1.70
CA LEU A 105 7.61 8.20 0.90
C LEU A 105 8.84 8.54 0.04
N VAL A 106 8.95 9.79 -0.40
CA VAL A 106 10.07 10.32 -1.17
C VAL A 106 10.72 11.48 -0.43
N LYS A 107 12.06 11.55 -0.46
CA LYS A 107 12.82 12.66 0.17
C LYS A 107 12.71 13.97 -0.59
N ASN A 108 12.47 13.88 -1.90
CA ASN A 108 12.35 15.02 -2.80
C ASN A 108 11.02 14.87 -3.54
N SER A 109 10.12 15.85 -3.41
CA SER A 109 8.80 15.84 -4.04
C SER A 109 8.85 15.82 -5.58
N CYS A 110 9.98 16.17 -6.18
CA CYS A 110 10.19 16.06 -7.63
C CYS A 110 10.59 14.66 -8.11
N LYS A 111 10.97 13.74 -7.21
CA LYS A 111 11.35 12.36 -7.59
C LYS A 111 10.09 11.50 -7.75
N GLU A 112 10.08 10.64 -8.77
CA GLU A 112 9.08 9.57 -8.87
C GLU A 112 9.22 8.58 -7.70
N PHE A 113 8.09 8.14 -7.15
CA PHE A 113 8.06 7.08 -6.16
C PHE A 113 8.22 5.72 -6.85
N ARG A 114 9.06 4.85 -6.26
CA ARG A 114 9.21 3.45 -6.64
C ARG A 114 9.18 2.57 -5.40
N PHE A 115 8.43 1.46 -5.45
CA PHE A 115 8.36 0.52 -4.32
C PHE A 115 9.73 -0.08 -4.00
N ALA A 116 10.51 -0.40 -5.04
CA ALA A 116 11.86 -0.94 -4.92
C ALA A 116 12.85 -0.01 -4.19
N GLU A 117 12.55 1.30 -4.16
CA GLU A 117 13.39 2.30 -3.48
C GLU A 117 12.83 2.71 -2.10
N CYS A 118 11.71 2.13 -1.67
CA CYS A 118 11.08 2.45 -0.39
C CYS A 118 11.99 1.98 0.76
N LYS A 119 12.42 2.93 1.61
CA LYS A 119 13.34 2.64 2.74
C LYS A 119 12.63 2.24 4.03
N HIS A 120 11.38 2.65 4.17
CA HIS A 120 10.59 2.41 5.38
C HIS A 120 9.95 1.03 5.36
N HIS A 121 9.55 0.55 4.18
CA HIS A 121 8.80 -0.68 4.04
C HIS A 121 9.41 -1.55 2.94
N SER A 122 9.62 -2.84 3.22
CA SER A 122 9.80 -3.80 2.14
C SER A 122 8.42 -4.13 1.56
N VAL A 123 8.29 -4.04 0.24
CA VAL A 123 7.02 -4.26 -0.46
C VAL A 123 7.19 -5.41 -1.43
N THR A 124 6.31 -6.40 -1.33
CA THR A 124 6.26 -7.56 -2.23
C THR A 124 4.91 -7.57 -2.93
N PHE A 125 4.91 -7.86 -4.23
CA PHE A 125 3.70 -8.07 -5.01
C PHE A 125 3.52 -9.57 -5.29
N ALA A 126 2.30 -10.06 -5.18
CA ALA A 126 1.96 -11.44 -5.51
C ALA A 126 0.55 -11.54 -6.07
N ASP A 127 0.33 -12.52 -6.94
CA ASP A 127 -1.01 -12.90 -7.39
C ASP A 127 -1.64 -13.92 -6.44
N CYS A 128 -2.96 -13.88 -6.36
CA CYS A 128 -3.76 -14.88 -5.67
C CYS A 128 -5.13 -15.02 -6.33
N SER A 129 -5.75 -16.17 -6.10
CA SER A 129 -7.18 -16.33 -6.28
C SER A 129 -7.74 -16.94 -5.01
N ALA A 130 -8.62 -16.23 -4.31
CA ALA A 130 -9.25 -16.74 -3.09
C ALA A 130 -10.17 -17.96 -3.35
N THR A 131 -10.54 -18.21 -4.61
CA THR A 131 -11.30 -19.41 -5.01
C THR A 131 -10.37 -20.59 -5.34
N SER A 132 -9.07 -20.33 -5.53
CA SER A 132 -8.09 -21.40 -5.65
C SER A 132 -7.67 -21.92 -4.26
N THR A 133 -7.24 -23.17 -4.21
CA THR A 133 -6.63 -23.75 -3.00
C THR A 133 -5.17 -23.32 -2.83
N ASP A 134 -4.61 -22.60 -3.79
CA ASP A 134 -3.21 -22.21 -3.81
C ASP A 134 -3.03 -20.77 -3.29
N ILE A 135 -2.84 -20.68 -1.97
CA ILE A 135 -2.45 -19.46 -1.26
C ILE A 135 -0.94 -19.45 -0.92
N SER A 136 -0.14 -20.27 -1.62
CA SER A 136 1.29 -20.40 -1.38
C SER A 136 2.04 -19.06 -1.35
N PRO A 137 1.73 -18.07 -2.21
CA PRO A 137 2.41 -16.77 -2.16
C PRO A 137 2.25 -16.05 -0.81
N VAL A 138 1.06 -16.15 -0.20
CA VAL A 138 0.78 -15.55 1.11
C VAL A 138 1.55 -16.30 2.19
N ARG A 139 1.51 -17.63 2.18
CA ARG A 139 2.22 -18.46 3.15
C ARG A 139 3.74 -18.21 3.11
N LEU A 140 4.33 -18.25 1.92
CA LEU A 140 5.76 -18.02 1.72
C LEU A 140 6.20 -16.63 2.17
N TRP A 141 5.32 -15.63 2.03
CA TRP A 141 5.59 -14.29 2.54
C TRP A 141 5.52 -14.24 4.07
N LEU A 142 4.51 -14.87 4.68
CA LEU A 142 4.37 -14.96 6.14
C LEU A 142 5.54 -15.69 6.80
N GLU A 143 6.10 -16.71 6.16
CA GLU A 143 7.29 -17.44 6.64
C GLU A 143 8.57 -16.59 6.66
N ARG A 144 8.55 -15.39 6.06
CA ARG A 144 9.69 -14.46 6.00
C ARG A 144 9.58 -13.28 6.96
N LEU A 145 8.44 -13.14 7.65
CA LEU A 145 8.20 -12.11 8.68
C LEU A 145 8.95 -12.46 9.97
#